data_AF-A0A522F1K4-F1
#
_entry.id   AF-A0A522F1K4-F1
#
_cell.length_a   1.000
_cell.length_b   1.000
_cell.length_c   1.000
_cell.angle_alpha   90.00
_cell.angle_beta   90.00
_cell.angle_gamma   90.00
#
_symmetry.space_group_name_H-M   'P 1'
#
loop_
_entity.id
_entity.type
_entity.pdbx_description
1 polymer ?
#
loop_
_entity_poly.entity_id
_entity_poly.type
_entity_poly.pdbx_seq_one_letter_code
_entity_poly.pdbx_strand_id
1 'polypeptide(L)'
;MKEKMRKYSTGAIRGDDSEKLDYEGFLSPLAIESYAKYMHEHRIQADGKLRSSDNWQKGIPLNDYMKSTWRHFMDMWKEHRGISTRDGMMVALCGVIFNTMGYLHEYLQDGSWEE
;
A
#
# COMPACT_ATOMS: atom_id res chain seq x y z
N MET A 1 -32.31 -6.85 -12.30
CA MET A 1 -32.44 -7.76 -11.14
C MET A 1 -32.91 -6.94 -9.94
N LYS A 2 -33.73 -7.47 -9.03
CA LYS A 2 -34.08 -6.76 -7.79
C LYS A 2 -32.84 -6.70 -6.89
N GLU A 3 -32.38 -5.50 -6.54
CA GLU A 3 -31.34 -5.34 -5.52
C GLU A 3 -31.80 -5.97 -4.20
N LYS A 4 -30.98 -6.85 -3.64
CA LYS A 4 -31.24 -7.41 -2.31
C LYS A 4 -31.05 -6.30 -1.28
N MET A 5 -31.95 -6.24 -0.30
CA MET A 5 -31.93 -5.24 0.77
C MET A 5 -31.92 -5.96 2.12
N ARG A 6 -31.06 -5.50 3.03
CA ARG A 6 -31.03 -5.90 4.43
C ARG A 6 -31.88 -4.94 5.24
N LYS A 7 -32.76 -5.46 6.09
CA LYS A 7 -33.58 -4.69 7.01
C LYS A 7 -33.15 -5.02 8.44
N TYR A 8 -32.85 -3.98 9.22
CA TYR A 8 -32.44 -4.10 10.61
C TYR A 8 -33.65 -3.97 11.54
N SER A 9 -33.52 -4.47 12.77
CA SER A 9 -34.56 -4.37 13.81
C SER A 9 -34.90 -2.91 14.18
N THR A 10 -33.98 -1.98 13.94
CA THR A 10 -34.18 -0.54 14.12
C THR A 10 -35.06 0.10 13.04
N GLY A 11 -35.46 -0.65 12.01
CA GLY A 11 -36.18 -0.13 10.85
C GLY A 11 -35.26 0.43 9.75
N ALA A 12 -33.95 0.50 9.98
CA ALA A 12 -32.98 0.87 8.95
C ALA A 12 -32.99 -0.17 7.82
N ILE A 13 -32.75 0.30 6.59
CA ILE A 13 -32.66 -0.54 5.39
C ILE A 13 -31.36 -0.19 4.67
N ARG A 14 -30.56 -1.20 4.30
CA ARG A 14 -29.31 -1.03 3.57
C ARG A 14 -29.25 -2.01 2.40
N GLY A 15 -28.66 -1.59 1.29
CA GLY A 15 -28.41 -2.49 0.16
C GLY A 15 -27.50 -3.66 0.55
N ASP A 16 -27.66 -4.78 -0.16
CA ASP A 16 -26.70 -5.87 -0.15
C ASP A 16 -25.29 -5.35 -0.47
N ASP A 17 -24.29 -5.94 0.17
CA ASP A 17 -22.87 -5.62 -0.02
C ASP A 17 -22.08 -6.80 -0.58
N SER A 18 -22.74 -7.90 -0.97
CA SER A 18 -22.08 -9.08 -1.55
C SER A 18 -21.16 -8.77 -2.75
N GLU A 19 -21.46 -7.72 -3.50
CA GLU A 19 -20.67 -7.28 -4.68
C GLU A 19 -19.84 -6.00 -4.41
N LYS A 20 -19.81 -5.51 -3.16
CA LYS A 20 -19.08 -4.28 -2.78
C LYS A 20 -17.71 -4.61 -2.21
N LEU A 21 -16.77 -3.69 -2.41
CA LEU A 21 -15.46 -3.77 -1.78
C LEU A 21 -15.61 -3.62 -0.26
N ASP A 22 -15.15 -4.63 0.49
CA ASP A 22 -15.07 -4.62 1.94
C ASP A 22 -13.65 -4.24 2.38
N TYR A 23 -13.32 -2.95 2.27
CA TYR A 23 -11.99 -2.46 2.65
C TYR A 23 -11.64 -2.75 4.11
N GLU A 24 -12.61 -2.82 5.02
CA GLU A 24 -12.37 -3.12 6.43
C GLU A 24 -12.01 -4.60 6.62
N GLY A 25 -12.71 -5.51 5.95
CA GLY A 25 -12.37 -6.93 5.93
C GLY A 25 -11.06 -7.26 5.17
N PHE A 26 -10.67 -6.45 4.18
CA PHE A 26 -9.50 -6.69 3.34
C PHE A 26 -8.19 -6.09 3.90
N LEU A 27 -8.28 -5.12 4.81
CA LEU A 27 -7.12 -4.38 5.30
C LEU A 27 -6.98 -4.51 6.82
N SER A 28 -5.76 -4.81 7.27
CA SER A 28 -5.46 -4.82 8.71
C SER A 28 -5.18 -3.40 9.21
N PRO A 29 -5.91 -2.89 10.23
CA PRO A 29 -5.64 -1.56 10.77
C PRO A 29 -4.22 -1.43 11.33
N LEU A 30 -3.64 -2.51 11.88
CA LEU A 30 -2.25 -2.54 12.35
C LEU A 30 -1.26 -2.36 11.20
N ALA A 31 -1.48 -3.07 10.09
CA ALA A 31 -0.60 -2.96 8.92
C ALA A 31 -0.68 -1.57 8.27
N ILE A 32 -1.89 -1.01 8.16
CA ILE A 32 -2.11 0.32 7.60
C ILE A 32 -1.52 1.42 8.47
N GLU A 33 -1.64 1.32 9.81
CA GLU A 33 -1.00 2.28 10.72
C GLU A 33 0.53 2.23 10.63
N SER A 34 1.13 1.03 10.61
CA SER A 34 2.57 0.86 10.40
C SER A 34 3.04 1.45 9.07
N TYR A 35 2.30 1.21 7.99
CA TYR A 35 2.61 1.79 6.69
C TYR A 35 2.49 3.32 6.69
N ALA A 36 1.49 3.88 7.37
CA ALA A 36 1.34 5.33 7.49
C ALA A 36 2.52 5.98 8.25
N LYS A 37 3.01 5.33 9.32
CA LYS A 37 4.21 5.77 10.06
C LYS A 37 5.45 5.73 9.18
N TYR A 38 5.66 4.63 8.46
CA TYR A 38 6.72 4.51 7.47
C TYR A 38 6.66 5.65 6.43
N MET A 39 5.49 5.91 5.84
CA MET A 39 5.31 6.99 4.86
C MET A 39 5.57 8.38 5.47
N HIS A 40 5.22 8.58 6.73
CA HIS A 40 5.46 9.84 7.44
C HIS A 40 6.96 10.10 7.67
N GLU A 41 7.73 9.07 7.96
CA GLU A 41 9.19 9.19 8.07
C GLU A 41 9.83 9.49 6.70
N HIS A 42 9.38 8.81 5.64
CA HIS A 42 9.99 8.89 4.31
C HIS A 42 9.60 10.14 3.49
N ARG A 43 8.65 10.96 3.98
CA ARG A 43 8.38 12.30 3.41
C ARG A 43 9.37 13.36 3.91
N ILE A 44 10.17 13.08 4.93
CA ILE A 44 11.23 13.98 5.41
C ILE A 44 12.47 13.74 4.55
N GLN A 45 12.93 14.79 3.86
CA GLN A 45 14.12 14.72 3.01
C GLN A 45 15.41 14.77 3.84
N ALA A 46 16.54 14.43 3.22
CA ALA A 46 17.86 14.52 3.84
C ALA A 46 18.23 15.95 4.28
N ASP A 47 17.67 16.97 3.62
CA ASP A 47 17.83 18.38 3.98
C ASP A 47 16.79 18.86 5.03
N GLY A 48 16.01 17.94 5.59
CA GLY A 48 14.96 18.20 6.58
C GLY A 48 13.66 18.75 5.99
N LYS A 49 13.58 19.01 4.67
CA LYS A 49 12.34 19.50 4.06
C LYS A 49 11.27 18.42 4.02
N LEU A 50 10.03 18.85 4.21
CA LEU A 50 8.88 17.99 4.23
C LEU A 50 8.20 17.97 2.85
N ARG A 51 8.16 16.80 2.21
CA ARG A 51 7.34 16.59 1.00
C ARG A 51 5.86 16.46 1.37
N SER A 52 4.99 16.79 0.41
CA SER A 52 3.59 16.40 0.50
C SER A 52 3.49 14.86 0.59
N SER A 53 2.50 14.36 1.33
CA SER A 53 2.34 12.92 1.59
C SER A 53 2.05 12.11 0.32
N ASP A 54 1.50 12.75 -0.69
CA ASP A 54 1.14 12.20 -2.00
C ASP A 54 2.21 12.43 -3.07
N ASN A 55 3.39 12.98 -2.73
CA ASN A 55 4.40 13.35 -3.73
C ASN A 55 4.84 12.18 -4.63
N TRP A 56 4.73 10.94 -4.15
CA TRP A 56 5.06 9.74 -4.92
C TRP A 56 4.10 9.48 -6.09
N GLN A 57 2.87 10.01 -6.04
CA GLN A 57 1.88 9.89 -7.12
C GLN A 57 2.20 10.76 -8.34
N LYS A 58 3.27 11.55 -8.28
CA LYS A 58 3.76 12.38 -9.40
C LYS A 58 4.54 11.58 -10.45
N GLY A 59 4.74 10.28 -10.26
CA GLY A 59 5.56 9.45 -11.16
C GLY A 59 6.90 9.07 -10.55
N ILE A 60 7.18 7.77 -10.55
CA ILE A 60 8.54 7.20 -10.44
C ILE A 60 8.67 6.13 -11.52
N PRO A 61 9.81 6.05 -12.25
CA PRO A 61 9.99 5.02 -13.27
C PRO A 61 9.78 3.60 -12.74
N LEU A 62 9.05 2.78 -13.50
CA LEU A 62 8.70 1.40 -13.15
C LEU A 62 9.92 0.52 -12.86
N ASN A 63 11.02 0.75 -13.59
CA ASN A 63 12.30 0.10 -13.33
C ASN A 63 12.89 0.45 -11.96
N ASP A 64 12.68 1.68 -11.48
CA ASP A 64 13.16 2.10 -10.17
C ASP A 64 12.30 1.49 -9.06
N TYR A 65 10.97 1.40 -9.25
CA TYR A 65 10.10 0.61 -8.36
C TYR A 65 10.57 -0.84 -8.28
N MET A 66 10.80 -1.53 -9.40
CA MET A 66 11.23 -2.94 -9.39
C MET A 66 12.58 -3.16 -8.69
N LYS A 67 13.58 -2.31 -8.98
CA LYS A 67 14.88 -2.37 -8.29
C LYS A 67 14.74 -2.16 -6.79
N SER A 68 13.86 -1.24 -6.38
CA SER A 68 13.62 -0.91 -4.98
C SER A 68 12.84 -2.02 -4.26
N THR A 69 11.79 -2.55 -4.87
CA THR A 69 11.07 -3.75 -4.39
C THR A 69 12.03 -4.89 -4.12
N TRP A 70 12.97 -5.17 -5.03
CA TRP A 70 13.92 -6.28 -4.85
C TRP A 70 14.83 -6.09 -3.65
N ARG A 71 15.31 -4.86 -3.39
CA ARG A 71 16.12 -4.58 -2.19
C ARG A 71 15.34 -4.84 -0.90
N HIS A 72 14.12 -4.29 -0.80
CA HIS A 72 13.29 -4.48 0.39
C HIS A 72 12.82 -5.93 0.55
N PHE A 73 12.57 -6.64 -0.55
CA PHE A 73 12.24 -8.07 -0.52
C PHE A 73 13.40 -8.91 0.02
N MET A 74 14.64 -8.62 -0.39
CA MET A 74 15.82 -9.31 0.14
C MET A 74 15.99 -9.07 1.64
N ASP A 75 15.73 -7.86 2.11
CA ASP A 75 15.78 -7.55 3.55
C ASP A 75 14.67 -8.27 4.32
N MET A 76 13.44 -8.26 3.80
CA MET A 76 12.30 -9.00 4.36
C MET A 76 12.62 -10.50 4.45
N TRP A 77 13.22 -11.07 3.42
CA TRP A 77 13.55 -12.49 3.39
C TRP A 77 14.65 -12.83 4.40
N LYS A 78 15.69 -12.01 4.52
CA LYS A 78 16.74 -12.17 5.55
C LYS A 78 16.14 -12.14 6.95
N GLU A 79 15.31 -11.15 7.26
CA GLU A 79 14.65 -11.01 8.55
C GLU A 79 13.75 -12.21 8.86
N HIS A 80 13.02 -12.71 7.86
CA HIS A 80 12.20 -13.92 8.00
C HIS A 80 13.06 -15.15 8.35
N ARG A 81 14.32 -15.19 7.94
CA ARG A 81 15.30 -16.23 8.27
C ARG A 81 16.06 -15.96 9.57
N GLY A 82 15.74 -14.89 10.30
CA GLY A 82 16.44 -14.50 11.52
C GLY A 82 17.79 -13.82 11.27
N ILE A 83 18.05 -13.35 10.05
CA ILE A 83 19.23 -12.57 9.71
C ILE A 83 18.87 -11.09 9.76
N SER A 84 19.38 -10.39 10.77
CA SER A 84 19.11 -8.96 10.95
C SER A 84 19.64 -8.12 9.78
N THR A 85 18.84 -7.14 9.40
CA THR A 85 19.11 -6.14 8.37
C THR A 85 19.19 -4.75 9.02
N ARG A 86 19.62 -3.75 8.25
CA ARG A 86 19.80 -2.39 8.78
C ARG A 86 18.49 -1.80 9.31
N ASP A 87 17.40 -2.00 8.56
CA ASP A 87 16.15 -1.27 8.80
C ASP A 87 15.06 -2.17 9.42
N GLY A 88 15.28 -3.48 9.49
CA GLY A 88 14.38 -4.42 10.15
C GLY A 88 13.19 -4.87 9.30
N MET A 89 12.46 -5.88 9.81
CA MET A 89 11.31 -6.50 9.14
C MET A 89 10.22 -5.49 8.75
N MET A 90 9.90 -4.54 9.65
CA MET A 90 8.81 -3.59 9.43
C MET A 90 9.08 -2.65 8.26
N VAL A 91 10.30 -2.09 8.19
CA VAL A 91 10.70 -1.20 7.09
C VAL A 91 10.79 -1.98 5.78
N ALA A 92 11.30 -3.22 5.81
CA ALA A 92 11.35 -4.08 4.63
C ALA A 92 9.94 -4.36 4.06
N LEU A 93 8.98 -4.75 4.92
CA LEU A 93 7.59 -4.97 4.51
C LEU A 93 6.94 -3.69 3.96
N CYS A 94 7.05 -2.57 4.66
CA CYS A 94 6.48 -1.30 4.22
C CYS A 94 7.12 -0.78 2.93
N GLY A 95 8.42 -1.02 2.74
CA GLY A 95 9.13 -0.73 1.50
C GLY A 95 8.59 -1.54 0.32
N VAL A 96 8.34 -2.84 0.48
CA VAL A 96 7.69 -3.65 -0.56
C VAL A 96 6.28 -3.11 -0.88
N ILE A 97 5.48 -2.78 0.13
CA ILE A 97 4.14 -2.19 -0.06
C ILE A 97 4.23 -0.88 -0.84
N PHE A 98 5.11 0.03 -0.45
CA PHE A 98 5.28 1.32 -1.12
C PHE A 98 5.60 1.15 -2.61
N ASN A 99 6.59 0.32 -2.93
CA ASN A 99 7.02 0.18 -4.32
C ASN A 99 5.99 -0.58 -5.18
N THR A 100 5.25 -1.53 -4.60
CA THR A 100 4.19 -2.26 -5.32
C THR A 100 2.96 -1.39 -5.55
N MET A 101 2.54 -0.58 -4.56
CA MET A 101 1.49 0.42 -4.72
C MET A 101 1.87 1.48 -5.76
N GLY A 102 3.11 1.98 -5.69
CA GLY A 102 3.66 2.92 -6.65
C GLY A 102 3.66 2.36 -8.07
N TYR A 103 4.19 1.15 -8.25
CA TYR A 103 4.16 0.47 -9.53
C TYR A 103 2.73 0.30 -10.06
N LEU A 104 1.79 -0.17 -9.24
CA LEU A 104 0.39 -0.34 -9.63
C LEU A 104 -0.27 0.99 -10.01
N HIS A 105 0.01 2.06 -9.27
CA HIS A 105 -0.49 3.40 -9.56
C HIS A 105 -0.08 3.87 -10.96
N GLU A 106 1.22 3.81 -11.28
CA GLU A 106 1.70 4.16 -12.63
C GLU A 106 1.16 3.20 -13.69
N TYR A 107 1.12 1.90 -13.38
CA TYR A 107 0.64 0.87 -14.30
C TYR A 107 -0.80 1.12 -14.75
N LEU A 108 -1.66 1.54 -13.81
CA LEU A 108 -3.08 1.82 -14.08
C LEU A 108 -3.33 3.21 -14.68
N GLN A 109 -2.41 4.18 -14.51
CA GLN A 109 -2.57 5.52 -15.08
C GLN A 109 -2.20 5.58 -16.56
N ASP A 110 -1.13 4.91 -16.99
CA ASP A 110 -0.58 5.13 -18.32
C ASP A 110 -1.20 4.26 -19.42
N GLY A 111 -1.86 3.14 -19.11
CA GLY A 111 -2.40 2.22 -20.13
C GLY A 111 -1.35 1.67 -21.13
N SER A 112 -0.06 2.00 -20.94
CA SER A 112 1.06 1.83 -21.87
C SER A 112 1.68 0.42 -21.81
N TRP A 113 0.89 -0.56 -21.38
CA TRP A 113 1.29 -1.96 -21.26
C TRP A 113 0.66 -2.86 -22.32
N GLU A 114 -0.06 -2.28 -23.28
CA GLU A 114 -0.58 -2.98 -24.46
C GLU A 114 0.31 -2.87 -25.72
N GLU A 115 1.57 -2.41 -25.62
CA GLU A 115 2.54 -2.45 -26.74
C GLU A 115 3.80 -3.29 -26.45
#